data_AF-A0A968STT4-F1
#
_entry.id   AF-A0A968STT4-F1
#
_cell.length_a   1.000
_cell.length_b   1.000
_cell.length_c   1.000
_cell.angle_alpha   90.00
_cell.angle_beta   90.00
_cell.angle_gamma   90.00
#
_symmetry.space_group_name_H-M   'P 1'
#
loop_
_entity.id
_entity.type
_entity.pdbx_description
1 polymer ?
#
loop_
_entity_poly.entity_id
_entity_poly.type
_entity_poly.pdbx_seq_one_letter_code
_entity_poly.pdbx_strand_id
1 'polypeptide(L)'
;MSRLNILTAGILLLVGGGGFYGGLRLLGWEAQVAQSAISVLLMLATAGWAVFYAGRAMTGKMAFHSQRDTYRKEMIKQKLAAMTPEELAELELELAQEGLAQDLAEKIEYPENDGIPSQIG
;
A
#
# COMPACT_ATOMS: atom_id res chain seq x y z
N MET A 1 -11.16 -11.10 -1.47
CA MET A 1 -11.01 -12.16 -2.50
C MET A 1 -12.26 -13.02 -2.48
N SER A 2 -12.90 -13.26 -3.62
CA SER A 2 -13.99 -14.25 -3.71
C SER A 2 -13.39 -15.67 -3.66
N ARG A 3 -14.14 -16.65 -3.13
CA ARG A 3 -13.69 -18.04 -3.05
C ARG A 3 -13.34 -18.64 -4.42
N LEU A 4 -14.03 -18.17 -5.46
CA LEU A 4 -13.79 -18.52 -6.87
C LEU A 4 -12.37 -18.15 -7.32
N ASN A 5 -11.87 -16.98 -6.94
CA ASN A 5 -10.54 -16.54 -7.38
C ASN A 5 -9.41 -17.45 -6.87
N ILE A 6 -9.56 -18.00 -5.65
CA ILE A 6 -8.56 -18.89 -5.05
C ILE A 6 -8.53 -20.22 -5.80
N LEU A 7 -9.71 -20.78 -6.11
CA LEU A 7 -9.81 -22.03 -6.85
C LEU A 7 -9.26 -21.88 -8.27
N THR A 8 -9.59 -20.78 -8.96
CA THR A 8 -9.06 -20.47 -10.29
C THR A 8 -7.55 -20.33 -10.28
N ALA A 9 -6.97 -19.64 -9.28
CA ALA A 9 -5.53 -19.52 -9.15
C ALA A 9 -4.86 -20.89 -8.92
N GLY A 10 -5.43 -21.74 -8.07
CA GLY A 10 -4.93 -23.09 -7.83
C GLY A 10 -4.95 -23.96 -9.09
N ILE A 11 -6.03 -23.92 -9.87
CA ILE A 11 -6.15 -24.66 -11.14
C ILE A 11 -5.15 -24.16 -12.16
N LEU A 12 -5.00 -22.84 -12.32
CA LEU A 12 -4.02 -22.26 -13.23
C LEU A 12 -2.59 -22.66 -12.87
N LEU A 13 -2.27 -22.71 -11.59
CA LEU A 13 -0.94 -23.09 -11.13
C LEU A 13 -0.66 -24.58 -11.38
N LEU A 14 -1.65 -25.44 -11.18
CA LEU A 14 -1.55 -26.87 -11.47
C LEU A 14 -1.41 -27.14 -12.97
N VAL A 15 -2.27 -26.53 -13.80
CA VAL A 15 -2.23 -26.68 -15.26
C VAL A 15 -0.96 -26.07 -15.83
N GLY A 16 -0.53 -24.91 -15.34
CA GLY A 16 0.69 -24.25 -15.76
C GLY A 16 1.95 -25.06 -15.40
N GLY A 17 2.06 -25.53 -14.15
CA GLY A 17 3.19 -26.34 -13.69
C GLY A 17 3.24 -27.71 -14.38
N GLY A 18 2.10 -28.40 -14.47
CA GLY A 18 1.99 -29.68 -15.14
C GLY A 18 2.22 -29.58 -16.65
N GLY A 19 1.71 -28.53 -17.29
CA GLY A 19 1.94 -28.24 -18.71
C GLY A 19 3.41 -27.95 -19.00
N PHE A 20 4.06 -27.14 -18.16
CA PHE A 20 5.48 -26.86 -18.29
C PHE A 20 6.34 -28.12 -18.10
N TYR A 21 6.04 -28.95 -17.09
CA TYR A 21 6.67 -30.25 -16.92
C TYR A 21 6.51 -31.14 -18.16
N GLY A 22 5.27 -31.27 -18.64
CA GLY A 22 4.95 -32.04 -19.84
C GLY A 22 5.73 -31.55 -21.07
N GLY A 23 5.81 -30.22 -21.25
CA GLY A 23 6.61 -29.61 -22.31
C GLY A 23 8.09 -29.96 -22.23
N LEU A 24 8.70 -29.88 -21.04
CA LEU A 24 10.11 -30.28 -20.84
C LEU A 24 10.32 -31.76 -21.14
N ARG A 25 9.38 -32.63 -20.73
CA ARG A 25 9.43 -34.07 -21.04
C ARG A 25 9.32 -34.34 -22.53
N LEU A 26 8.48 -33.60 -23.27
CA LEU A 26 8.36 -33.71 -24.72
C LEU A 26 9.62 -33.24 -25.47
N LEU A 27 10.37 -32.30 -24.90
CA LEU A 27 11.69 -31.88 -25.40
C LEU A 27 12.81 -32.89 -25.11
N GLY A 28 12.48 -34.05 -24.54
CA GLY A 28 13.43 -35.13 -24.26
C GLY A 28 14.16 -34.99 -22.92
N TRP A 29 13.76 -34.05 -22.06
CA TRP A 29 14.40 -33.90 -20.75
C TRP A 29 14.05 -35.07 -19.84
N GLU A 30 15.06 -35.57 -19.11
CA GLU A 30 14.84 -36.57 -18.07
C GLU A 30 13.94 -36.02 -16.97
N ALA A 31 13.16 -36.92 -16.35
CA ALA A 31 12.17 -36.55 -15.34
C ALA A 31 12.80 -35.78 -14.17
N GLN A 32 13.98 -36.21 -13.72
CA GLN A 32 14.73 -35.56 -12.65
C GLN A 32 15.11 -34.13 -13.00
N VAL A 33 15.62 -33.92 -14.22
CA VAL A 33 16.05 -32.59 -14.69
C VAL A 33 14.84 -31.67 -14.88
N ALA A 34 13.76 -32.18 -15.47
CA ALA A 34 12.52 -31.43 -15.65
C ALA A 34 11.89 -31.03 -14.29
N GLN A 35 11.92 -31.92 -13.30
CA GLN A 35 11.49 -31.62 -11.94
C GLN A 35 12.34 -30.51 -11.31
N SER A 36 13.67 -30.62 -11.38
CA SER A 36 14.57 -29.60 -10.85
C SER A 36 14.34 -28.23 -11.48
N ALA A 37 14.09 -28.17 -12.78
CA ALA A 37 13.79 -26.92 -13.49
C ALA A 37 12.52 -26.24 -12.95
N ILE A 38 11.45 -27.01 -12.71
CA ILE A 38 10.20 -26.48 -12.12
C ILE A 38 10.42 -26.01 -10.69
N SER A 39 11.16 -26.77 -9.89
CA SER A 39 11.46 -26.39 -8.50
C SER A 39 12.22 -25.06 -8.44
N VAL A 40 13.24 -24.88 -9.28
CA VAL A 40 13.99 -23.63 -9.36
C VAL A 40 13.10 -22.50 -9.85
N LEU A 41 12.28 -22.72 -10.87
CA LEU A 41 11.35 -21.73 -11.40
C LEU A 41 10.33 -21.28 -10.34
N LEU A 42 9.74 -22.20 -9.58
CA LEU A 42 8.82 -21.89 -8.49
C LEU A 42 9.50 -21.14 -7.36
N MET A 43 10.75 -21.50 -7.02
CA MET A 43 11.52 -20.81 -5.99
C MET A 43 11.81 -19.37 -6.42
N LEU A 44 12.22 -19.15 -7.66
CA LEU A 44 12.47 -17.81 -8.21
C LEU A 44 11.19 -16.99 -8.32
N ALA A 45 10.07 -17.60 -8.78
CA ALA A 45 8.79 -16.93 -8.84
C ALA A 45 8.31 -16.49 -7.44
N THR A 46 8.46 -17.37 -6.44
CA THR A 46 8.09 -17.08 -5.05
C THR A 46 9.00 -16.00 -4.45
N ALA A 47 10.31 -16.09 -4.66
CA ALA A 47 11.26 -15.09 -4.21
C ALA A 47 11.01 -13.73 -4.88
N GLY A 48 10.79 -13.71 -6.19
CA GLY A 48 10.45 -12.50 -6.95
C GLY A 48 9.14 -11.87 -6.47
N TRP A 49 8.11 -12.68 -6.21
CA TRP A 49 6.86 -12.22 -5.63
C TRP A 49 7.08 -11.61 -4.24
N ALA A 50 7.87 -12.27 -3.38
CA ALA A 50 8.19 -11.77 -2.05
C ALA A 50 8.95 -10.42 -2.11
N VAL A 51 9.97 -10.31 -2.97
CA VAL A 51 10.71 -9.07 -3.18
C VAL A 51 9.82 -7.96 -3.73
N PHE A 52 8.93 -8.28 -4.69
CA PHE A 52 7.97 -7.32 -5.24
C PHE A 52 7.04 -6.75 -4.15
N TYR A 53 6.53 -7.61 -3.27
CA TYR A 53 5.69 -7.19 -2.14
C TYR A 53 6.48 -6.45 -1.06
N ALA A 54 7.72 -6.86 -0.79
CA ALA A 54 8.62 -6.17 0.13
C ALA A 54 8.92 -4.74 -0.37
N GLY A 55 9.25 -4.58 -1.65
CA GLY A 55 9.42 -3.26 -2.28
C GLY A 55 8.13 -2.43 -2.21
N ARG A 56 6.97 -3.05 -2.47
CA ARG A 56 5.67 -2.39 -2.32
C ARG A 56 5.42 -1.91 -0.89
N ALA A 57 5.83 -2.68 0.12
CA ALA A 57 5.74 -2.28 1.51
C ALA A 57 6.68 -1.10 1.84
N MET A 58 7.89 -1.08 1.28
CA MET A 58 8.87 -0.01 1.49
C MET A 58 8.50 1.30 0.76
N THR A 59 7.85 1.23 -0.40
CA THR A 59 7.43 2.41 -1.20
C THR A 59 6.29 3.24 -0.60
N GLY A 60 5.92 3.05 0.67
CA GLY A 60 5.05 4.00 1.38
C GLY A 60 3.59 4.06 0.93
N LYS A 61 3.16 3.27 -0.07
CA LYS A 61 1.73 3.07 -0.42
C LYS A 61 0.99 2.19 0.60
N MET A 62 1.38 2.29 1.87
CA MET A 62 0.54 1.91 3.00
C MET A 62 -0.56 2.95 3.07
N ALA A 63 -1.74 2.59 2.58
CA ALA A 63 -2.92 3.44 2.60
C ALA A 63 -3.29 3.97 4.00
N PHE A 64 -2.60 3.57 5.08
CA PHE A 64 -2.87 4.01 6.45
C PHE A 64 -2.51 5.47 6.71
N HIS A 65 -1.39 5.98 6.18
CA HIS A 65 -1.00 7.38 6.40
C HIS A 65 -1.95 8.34 5.69
N SER A 66 -2.27 8.08 4.41
CA SER A 66 -3.23 8.88 3.66
C SER A 66 -4.67 8.73 4.16
N GLN A 67 -5.08 7.55 4.64
CA GLN A 67 -6.42 7.36 5.22
C GLN A 67 -6.57 8.08 6.56
N ARG A 68 -5.56 8.04 7.44
CA ARG A 68 -5.61 8.70 8.74
C ARG A 68 -5.78 10.21 8.58
N ASP A 69 -5.02 10.82 7.68
CA ASP A 69 -5.04 12.28 7.52
C ASP A 69 -6.34 12.74 6.85
N THR A 70 -6.88 11.94 5.91
CA THR A 70 -8.19 12.21 5.30
C THR A 70 -9.32 12.08 6.32
N TYR A 71 -9.31 11.02 7.14
CA TYR A 71 -10.31 10.83 8.20
C TYR A 71 -10.23 11.94 9.25
N ARG A 72 -9.01 12.31 9.67
CA ARG A 72 -8.80 13.38 10.65
C ARG A 72 -9.34 14.71 10.14
N LYS A 73 -9.08 15.07 8.87
CA LYS A 73 -9.60 16.30 8.26
C LYS A 73 -11.13 16.32 8.19
N GLU A 74 -11.76 15.22 7.79
CA GLU A 74 -13.21 15.10 7.75
C GLU A 74 -13.85 15.20 9.15
N MET A 75 -13.26 14.55 10.16
CA MET A 75 -13.72 14.62 11.55
C MET A 75 -13.64 16.03 12.13
N ILE A 76 -12.52 16.74 11.89
CA ILE A 76 -12.32 18.13 12.33
C ILE A 76 -13.35 19.04 11.65
N LYS A 77 -13.58 18.87 10.35
CA LYS A 77 -14.56 19.64 9.59
C LYS A 77 -15.98 19.44 10.10
N GLN A 78 -16.36 18.21 10.45
CA GLN A 78 -17.67 17.92 11.05
C GLN A 78 -17.82 18.53 12.44
N LYS A 79 -16.78 18.48 13.27
CA LYS A 79 -16.79 19.13 14.60
C LYS A 79 -16.94 20.65 14.49
N LEU A 80 -16.21 21.29 13.56
CA LEU A 80 -16.36 22.73 13.30
C LEU A 80 -17.77 23.09 12.80
N ALA A 81 -18.34 22.27 11.92
CA ALA A 81 -19.69 22.52 11.39
C ALA A 81 -20.80 22.30 12.43
N ALA A 82 -20.53 21.51 13.47
CA ALA A 82 -21.47 21.24 14.56
C ALA A 82 -21.35 22.21 15.75
N MET A 83 -20.31 23.05 15.79
CA MET A 83 -20.14 24.08 16.81
C MET A 83 -21.10 25.25 16.59
N THR A 84 -21.56 25.85 17.68
CA THR A 84 -22.35 27.08 17.65
C THR A 84 -21.47 28.29 17.29
N PRO A 85 -22.05 29.39 16.75
CA PRO A 85 -21.27 30.57 16.39
C PRO A 85 -20.55 31.24 17.58
N GLU A 86 -21.01 31.03 18.81
CA GLU A 86 -20.32 31.52 20.01
C GLU A 86 -19.08 30.69 20.35
N GLU A 87 -19.17 29.35 20.26
CA GLU A 87 -18.04 28.43 20.47
C GLU A 87 -16.96 28.58 19.39
N LEU A 88 -17.35 28.89 18.15
CA LEU A 88 -16.40 29.19 17.07
C LEU A 88 -15.65 30.50 17.33
N ALA A 89 -16.32 31.53 17.83
CA ALA A 89 -15.69 32.80 18.16
C ALA A 89 -14.71 32.66 19.33
N GLU A 90 -15.03 31.82 20.32
CA GLU A 90 -14.12 31.50 21.43
C GLU A 90 -12.86 30.75 20.93
N LEU A 91 -13.04 29.79 20.01
CA LEU A 91 -11.94 29.07 19.35
C LEU A 91 -11.04 29.98 18.51
N GLU A 92 -11.61 30.92 17.77
CA GLU A 92 -10.83 31.92 17.01
C GLU A 92 -10.02 32.82 17.94
N LEU A 93 -10.57 33.15 19.11
CA LEU A 93 -9.93 33.98 20.11
C LEU A 93 -8.79 33.24 20.83
N GLU A 94 -8.98 31.95 21.15
CA GLU A 94 -7.96 31.07 21.72
C GLU A 94 -6.79 30.86 20.73
N LEU A 95 -7.09 30.60 19.44
CA LEU A 95 -6.08 30.47 18.38
C LEU A 95 -5.27 31.76 18.16
N ALA A 96 -5.90 32.92 18.33
CA ALA A 96 -5.25 34.22 18.23
C ALA A 96 -4.37 34.54 19.47
N GLN A 97 -4.80 34.13 20.67
CA GLN A 97 -4.01 34.30 21.90
C GLN A 97 -2.79 33.39 21.95
N GLU A 98 -2.93 32.13 21.51
CA GLU A 98 -1.83 31.16 21.55
C GLU A 98 -0.87 31.27 20.36
N GLY A 99 -1.14 32.18 19.40
CA GLY A 99 -0.33 32.35 18.19
C GLY A 99 -0.33 31.12 17.26
N LEU A 100 -1.15 30.12 17.56
CA LEU A 100 -1.26 28.86 16.82
C LEU A 100 -1.70 29.10 15.38
N ALA A 101 -2.45 30.17 15.10
CA ALA A 101 -2.82 30.54 13.74
C ALA A 101 -1.59 30.81 12.85
N GLN A 102 -0.54 31.42 13.40
CA GLN A 102 0.72 31.68 12.67
C GLN A 102 1.59 30.42 12.58
N ASP A 103 1.71 29.65 13.67
CA ASP A 103 2.45 28.37 13.69
C ASP A 103 1.84 27.31 12.74
N LEU A 104 0.51 27.25 12.66
CA LEU A 104 -0.18 26.38 11.72
C LEU A 104 -0.06 26.86 10.27
N ALA A 105 -0.12 28.17 10.03
CA ALA A 105 0.11 28.74 8.70
C ALA A 105 1.53 28.46 8.21
N GLU A 106 2.53 28.61 9.09
CA GLU A 106 3.94 28.30 8.80
C GLU A 106 4.14 26.81 8.50
N LYS A 107 3.55 25.90 9.30
CA LYS A 107 3.63 24.44 9.06
C LYS A 107 2.88 23.96 7.82
N ILE A 108 1.88 24.71 7.35
CA ILE A 108 1.15 24.42 6.11
C ILE A 108 1.95 24.92 4.89
N GLU A 109 2.59 26.08 4.99
CA GLU A 109 3.39 26.68 3.92
C GLU A 109 4.78 26.04 3.77
N TYR A 110 5.38 25.63 4.89
CA TYR A 110 6.60 24.84 4.96
C TYR A 110 6.31 23.54 5.69
N PRO A 111 5.71 22.54 5.01
CA PRO A 111 5.56 21.23 5.61
C PRO A 111 6.95 20.72 5.95
N GLU A 112 7.24 20.56 7.24
CA GLU A 112 8.43 19.89 7.72
C GLU A 112 8.54 18.57 6.96
N ASN A 113 9.58 18.46 6.14
CA ASN A 113 9.82 17.28 5.34
C ASN A 113 10.36 16.21 6.29
N ASP A 114 9.47 15.43 6.88
CA ASP A 114 9.73 14.29 7.78
C ASP A 114 10.53 13.14 7.12
N GLY A 115 11.29 13.41 6.04
CA GLY A 115 12.05 12.43 5.29
C GLY A 115 11.20 11.58 4.34
N ILE A 116 9.99 12.01 3.99
CA ILE A 116 9.19 11.36 2.95
C ILE A 116 9.60 11.95 1.59
N PRO A 117 10.29 11.19 0.72
CA PRO A 117 10.74 11.73 -0.57
C PRO A 117 9.53 12.24 -1.36
N SER A 118 9.65 13.47 -1.86
CA SER A 118 8.66 14.13 -2.71
C SER A 118 8.45 13.33 -3.99
N GLN A 119 7.45 12.45 -3.98
CA GLN A 119 6.98 11.77 -5.19
C GLN A 119 6.01 12.71 -5.92
N ILE A 120 6.58 13.75 -6.52
CA ILE A 120 5.96 14.52 -7.60
C ILE A 120 6.93 14.49 -8.78
N GLY A 121 6.58 13.67 -9.76
CA GLY A 121 7.25 13.40 -11.03
C GLY A 121 6.45 12.36 -11.79
#